data_AF-A0A495R8J0-F1
#
_entry.id   AF-A0A495R8J0-F1
#
_cell.length_a   1.000
_cell.length_b   1.000
_cell.length_c   1.000
_cell.angle_alpha   90.00
_cell.angle_beta   90.00
_cell.angle_gamma   90.00
#
_symmetry.space_group_name_H-M   'P 1'
#
loop_
_entity.id
_entity.type
_entity.pdbx_description
1 polymer ?
#
loop_
_entity_poly.entity_id
_entity_poly.type
_entity_poly.pdbx_seq_one_letter_code
_entity_poly.pdbx_strand_id
1 'polypeptide(L)'
;MDQHEQPAETSGLPSERLDTLLRALAAEPRRMIYIYLAEHDSATVTELTDVVVGWVKARGRDADACNWDDTRTALHHRHLPVLDDAGIVTYDADQQTATLASLPPSTTEILATITDLDGAEADHEH
;
A
#
# COMPACT_ATOMS: atom_id res chain seq x y z
N MET A 1 40.39 10.24 19.55
CA MET A 1 39.23 10.00 20.43
C MET A 1 38.24 11.06 20.04
N ASP A 2 37.32 10.74 19.13
CA ASP A 2 36.25 11.66 18.77
C ASP A 2 34.97 10.85 18.72
N GLN A 3 34.12 11.21 19.67
CA GLN A 3 32.86 10.61 20.01
C GLN A 3 31.89 10.92 18.87
N HIS A 4 31.59 9.94 18.01
CA HIS A 4 30.28 9.95 17.37
C HIS A 4 29.31 9.29 18.34
N GLU A 5 28.69 10.17 19.13
CA GLU A 5 27.46 9.96 19.86
C GLU A 5 26.55 8.96 19.15
N GLN A 6 26.22 7.90 19.88
CA GLN A 6 25.08 7.05 19.57
C GLN A 6 23.85 7.97 19.53
N PRO A 7 23.19 8.16 18.37
CA PRO A 7 21.93 8.88 18.37
C PRO A 7 20.92 8.00 19.08
N ALA A 8 20.26 8.61 20.06
CA ALA A 8 19.22 8.04 20.88
C ALA A 8 18.30 7.10 20.08
N GLU A 9 18.07 5.92 20.66
CA GLU A 9 16.94 5.06 20.33
C GLU A 9 15.65 5.86 20.58
N THR A 10 15.25 6.68 19.61
CA THR A 10 13.94 7.31 19.59
C THR A 10 12.92 6.18 19.54
N SER A 11 12.01 6.13 20.51
CA SER A 11 10.85 5.22 20.52
C SER A 11 9.83 5.50 19.40
N GLY A 12 10.30 5.95 18.24
CA GLY A 12 9.55 6.13 17.00
C GLY A 12 10.13 5.25 15.89
N LEU A 13 9.38 5.07 14.81
CA LEU A 13 9.88 4.34 13.64
C LEU A 13 11.17 5.01 13.11
N PRO A 14 12.22 4.24 12.79
CA PRO A 14 13.44 4.81 12.22
C PRO A 14 13.14 5.49 10.87
N SER A 15 13.78 6.63 10.58
CA SER A 15 13.50 7.43 9.37
C SER A 15 13.56 6.59 8.10
N GLU A 16 14.57 5.71 7.96
CA GLU A 16 14.71 4.83 6.80
C GLU A 16 13.49 3.92 6.60
N ARG A 17 12.90 3.43 7.69
CA ARG A 17 11.67 2.64 7.62
C ARG A 17 10.49 3.49 7.20
N LEU A 18 10.37 4.71 7.74
CA LEU A 18 9.32 5.65 7.35
C LEU A 18 9.42 6.00 5.85
N ASP A 19 10.61 6.30 5.35
CA ASP A 19 10.88 6.57 3.94
C ASP A 19 10.48 5.39 3.04
N THR A 20 10.77 4.16 3.47
CA THR A 20 10.35 2.93 2.78
C THR A 20 8.83 2.81 2.73
N LEU A 21 8.13 3.02 3.85
CA LEU A 21 6.67 2.97 3.90
C LEU A 21 6.01 4.05 3.02
N LEU A 22 6.53 5.28 3.07
CA LEU A 22 6.05 6.39 2.24
C LEU A 22 6.24 6.08 0.75
N ARG A 23 7.40 5.55 0.37
CA ARG A 23 7.69 5.14 -1.02
C ARG A 23 6.78 3.98 -1.46
N ALA A 24 6.57 3.01 -0.58
CA ALA A 24 5.70 1.87 -0.83
C ALA A 24 4.23 2.29 -0.93
N LEU A 25 3.77 3.34 -0.25
CA LEU A 25 2.41 3.87 -0.43
C LEU A 25 2.32 5.07 -1.38
N ALA A 26 3.40 5.45 -2.07
CA ALA A 26 3.39 6.60 -2.99
C ALA A 26 2.53 6.41 -4.25
N ALA A 27 2.18 5.17 -4.61
CA ALA A 27 1.35 4.89 -5.78
C ALA A 27 -0.09 4.60 -5.36
N GLU A 28 -1.04 5.23 -6.06
CA GLU A 28 -2.47 5.09 -5.82
C GLU A 28 -2.95 3.62 -5.79
N PRO A 29 -2.56 2.71 -6.72
CA PRO A 29 -2.92 1.30 -6.63
C PRO A 29 -2.48 0.62 -5.33
N ARG A 30 -1.33 1.00 -4.77
CA ARG A 30 -0.80 0.38 -3.54
C ARG A 30 -1.56 0.84 -2.29
N ARG A 31 -2.05 2.09 -2.28
CA ARG A 31 -2.94 2.58 -1.21
C ARG A 31 -4.27 1.84 -1.25
N MET A 32 -4.87 1.67 -2.44
CA MET A 32 -6.14 0.96 -2.59
C MET A 32 -6.05 -0.50 -2.12
N ILE A 33 -4.97 -1.20 -2.48
CA ILE A 33 -4.69 -2.55 -1.98
C ILE A 33 -4.59 -2.56 -0.46
N TYR A 34 -3.83 -1.63 0.14
CA TYR A 34 -3.69 -1.56 1.59
C TYR A 34 -5.03 -1.31 2.29
N ILE A 35 -5.82 -0.34 1.82
CA ILE A 35 -7.15 -0.03 2.38
C ILE A 35 -8.05 -1.27 2.34
N TYR A 36 -8.06 -1.97 1.21
CA TYR A 36 -8.85 -3.20 1.08
C TYR A 36 -8.39 -4.30 2.04
N LEU A 37 -7.08 -4.54 2.14
CA LEU A 37 -6.51 -5.54 3.04
C LEU A 37 -6.64 -5.17 4.52
N ALA A 38 -6.69 -3.87 4.85
CA ALA A 38 -6.95 -3.40 6.21
C ALA A 38 -8.36 -3.75 6.71
N GLU A 39 -9.33 -3.89 5.79
CA GLU A 39 -10.71 -4.30 6.09
C GLU A 39 -10.92 -5.82 6.00
N HIS A 40 -10.22 -6.49 5.07
CA HIS A 40 -10.46 -7.90 4.72
C HIS A 40 -9.38 -8.88 5.18
N ASP A 41 -8.28 -8.40 5.77
CA ASP A 41 -7.06 -9.13 6.17
C ASP A 41 -6.30 -9.83 5.03
N SER A 42 -6.97 -10.42 4.05
CA SER A 42 -6.35 -11.15 2.94
C SER A 42 -7.22 -11.12 1.69
N ALA A 43 -6.59 -11.23 0.52
CA ALA A 43 -7.26 -11.20 -0.77
C ALA A 43 -6.42 -11.88 -1.85
N THR A 44 -7.08 -12.45 -2.86
CA THR A 44 -6.41 -12.95 -4.06
C THR A 44 -5.99 -11.81 -4.99
N VAL A 45 -4.99 -12.04 -5.84
CA VAL A 45 -4.57 -11.08 -6.87
C VAL A 45 -5.75 -10.72 -7.79
N THR A 46 -6.62 -11.69 -8.10
CA THR A 46 -7.84 -11.48 -8.89
C THR A 46 -8.76 -10.47 -8.22
N GLU A 47 -9.09 -10.68 -6.94
CA GLU A 47 -9.95 -9.75 -6.19
C GLU A 47 -9.34 -8.35 -6.09
N LEU A 48 -8.04 -8.27 -5.80
CA LEU A 48 -7.32 -6.99 -5.77
C LEU A 48 -7.32 -6.29 -7.14
N THR A 49 -7.28 -7.06 -8.23
CA THR A 49 -7.41 -6.50 -9.59
C THR A 49 -8.79 -5.89 -9.79
N ASP A 50 -9.85 -6.61 -9.42
CA ASP A 50 -11.22 -6.11 -9.53
C ASP A 50 -11.45 -4.85 -8.70
N VAL A 51 -10.89 -4.80 -7.48
CA VAL A 51 -10.93 -3.61 -6.62
C VAL A 51 -10.24 -2.44 -7.30
N VAL A 52 -8.98 -2.59 -7.73
CA VAL A 52 -8.22 -1.50 -8.35
C VAL A 52 -8.89 -0.99 -9.63
N VAL A 53 -9.35 -1.90 -10.50
CA VAL A 53 -10.06 -1.54 -11.73
C VAL A 53 -11.39 -0.84 -11.41
N GLY A 54 -12.14 -1.34 -10.42
CA GLY A 54 -13.40 -0.75 -9.98
C GLY A 54 -13.23 0.68 -9.47
N TRP A 55 -12.21 0.92 -8.67
CA TRP A 55 -11.88 2.25 -8.13
C TRP A 55 -11.44 3.24 -9.23
N VAL A 56 -10.58 2.81 -10.16
CA VAL A 56 -10.14 3.65 -11.28
C VAL A 56 -11.34 4.08 -12.14
N LYS A 57 -12.27 3.16 -12.40
CA LYS A 57 -13.52 3.44 -13.10
C LYS A 57 -14.42 4.40 -12.33
N ALA A 58 -14.53 4.24 -11.00
CA ALA A 58 -15.34 5.11 -10.15
C ALA A 58 -14.84 6.57 -10.13
N ARG A 59 -13.51 6.79 -10.19
CA ARG A 59 -12.91 8.13 -10.29
C ARG A 59 -13.01 8.78 -11.69
N GLY A 60 -13.74 8.17 -12.63
CA GLY A 60 -13.93 8.72 -13.98
C GLY A 60 -12.65 8.82 -14.82
N ARG A 61 -11.58 8.12 -14.41
CA ARG A 61 -10.34 8.04 -15.17
C ARG A 61 -10.58 7.15 -16.37
N ASP A 62 -9.89 7.46 -17.48
CA ASP A 62 -10.01 6.82 -18.80
C ASP A 62 -10.15 5.29 -18.66
N ALA A 63 -11.39 4.81 -18.65
CA ALA A 63 -11.71 3.42 -18.31
C ALA A 63 -11.18 2.45 -19.37
N ASP A 64 -10.97 2.95 -20.60
CA ASP A 64 -10.33 2.26 -21.71
C ASP A 64 -8.82 2.07 -21.51
N ALA A 65 -8.16 2.89 -20.68
CA ALA A 65 -6.74 2.75 -20.36
C ALA A 65 -6.48 1.74 -19.23
N CYS A 66 -7.51 1.34 -18.48
CA CYS A 66 -7.39 0.43 -17.34
C CYS A 66 -7.83 -0.99 -17.73
N ASN A 67 -6.97 -1.69 -18.49
CA ASN A 67 -7.17 -3.09 -18.81
C ASN A 67 -6.95 -3.96 -17.56
N TRP A 68 -7.86 -4.92 -17.35
CA TRP A 68 -7.83 -5.82 -16.21
C TRP A 68 -6.57 -6.69 -16.22
N ASP A 69 -6.18 -7.22 -17.38
CA ASP A 69 -4.99 -8.09 -17.49
C ASP A 69 -3.67 -7.34 -17.25
N ASP A 70 -3.56 -6.10 -17.74
CA ASP A 70 -2.42 -5.23 -17.45
C ASP A 70 -2.35 -4.87 -15.96
N THR A 71 -3.51 -4.60 -15.34
CA THR A 71 -3.59 -4.30 -13.90
C THR A 71 -3.17 -5.52 -13.08
N ARG A 72 -3.66 -6.72 -13.41
CA ARG A 72 -3.26 -7.97 -12.78
C ARG A 72 -1.75 -8.21 -12.90
N THR A 73 -1.21 -8.01 -14.09
CA THR A 73 0.23 -8.16 -14.37
C THR A 73 1.04 -7.16 -13.53
N ALA A 74 0.62 -5.89 -13.48
CA ALA A 74 1.26 -4.88 -12.64
C ALA A 74 1.16 -5.21 -11.14
N LEU A 75 0.02 -5.76 -10.69
CA LEU A 75 -0.16 -6.19 -9.30
C LEU A 75 0.85 -7.28 -8.93
N HIS A 76 0.89 -8.35 -9.73
CA HIS A 76 1.76 -9.50 -9.52
C HIS A 76 3.25 -9.15 -9.59
N HIS A 77 3.67 -8.34 -10.56
CA HIS A 77 5.10 -8.10 -10.83
C HIS A 77 5.66 -6.84 -10.19
N ARG A 78 4.84 -5.90 -9.75
CA ARG A 78 5.29 -4.59 -9.28
C ARG A 78 4.66 -4.16 -7.97
N HIS A 79 3.34 -4.17 -7.86
CA HIS A 79 2.70 -3.55 -6.69
C HIS A 79 2.81 -4.43 -5.45
N LEU A 80 2.47 -5.71 -5.54
CA LEU A 80 2.52 -6.64 -4.41
C LEU A 80 3.95 -6.92 -3.94
N PRO A 81 4.94 -7.17 -4.82
CA PRO A 81 6.32 -7.32 -4.39
C PRO A 81 6.89 -6.09 -3.68
N VAL A 82 6.51 -4.87 -4.09
CA VAL A 82 6.96 -3.64 -3.42
C VAL A 82 6.31 -3.47 -2.04
N LEU A 83 5.05 -3.87 -1.89
CA LEU A 83 4.37 -3.83 -0.60
C LEU A 83 4.93 -4.90 0.35
N ASP A 84 5.30 -6.06 -0.18
CA ASP A 84 5.92 -7.17 0.55
C ASP A 84 7.33 -6.80 1.05
N ASP A 85 8.16 -6.22 0.18
CA ASP A 85 9.51 -5.72 0.54
C ASP A 85 9.46 -4.64 1.64
N ALA A 86 8.44 -3.79 1.61
CA ALA A 86 8.19 -2.79 2.65
C ALA A 86 7.60 -3.37 3.95
N GLY A 87 7.26 -4.66 3.96
CA GLY A 87 6.65 -5.36 5.10
C GLY A 87 5.22 -4.90 5.40
N ILE A 88 4.50 -4.34 4.43
CA ILE A 88 3.11 -3.88 4.58
C ILE A 88 2.14 -5.05 4.38
N VAL A 89 2.47 -5.93 3.44
CA VAL A 89 1.73 -7.16 3.15
C VAL A 89 2.69 -8.34 3.16
N THR A 90 2.14 -9.54 3.18
CA THR A 90 2.84 -10.79 2.84
C THR A 90 2.26 -11.28 1.54
N TYR A 91 3.06 -11.34 0.49
CA TYR A 91 2.63 -11.76 -0.84
C TYR A 91 3.10 -13.18 -1.16
N ASP A 92 2.14 -14.07 -1.44
CA ASP A 92 2.40 -15.42 -1.92
C ASP A 92 2.17 -15.49 -3.44
N ALA A 93 3.25 -15.60 -4.20
CA ALA A 93 3.21 -15.65 -5.66
C ALA A 93 2.68 -16.99 -6.21
N ASP A 94 2.89 -18.10 -5.50
CA ASP A 94 2.41 -19.43 -5.90
C ASP A 94 0.90 -19.54 -5.73
N GLN A 95 0.37 -19.02 -4.61
CA GLN A 95 -1.06 -19.01 -4.30
C GLN A 95 -1.77 -17.79 -4.90
N GLN A 96 -1.01 -16.79 -5.39
CA GLN A 96 -1.52 -15.51 -5.86
C GLN A 96 -2.43 -14.83 -4.82
N THR A 97 -1.95 -14.76 -3.58
CA THR A 97 -2.70 -14.20 -2.45
C THR A 97 -1.82 -13.20 -1.72
N ALA A 98 -2.41 -12.08 -1.30
CA ALA A 98 -1.77 -11.11 -0.44
C ALA A 98 -2.52 -11.03 0.89
N THR A 99 -1.77 -10.99 1.98
CA THR A 99 -2.29 -10.87 3.35
C THR A 99 -1.70 -9.64 3.99
N LEU A 100 -2.47 -8.89 4.76
CA LEU A 100 -1.96 -7.78 5.54
C LEU A 100 -0.90 -8.28 6.53
N ALA A 101 0.25 -7.61 6.58
CA ALA A 101 1.29 -7.97 7.52
C ALA A 101 0.86 -7.63 8.96
N SER A 102 1.26 -8.47 9.93
CA SER A 102 1.08 -8.17 11.34
C SER A 102 2.02 -7.05 11.78
N LEU A 103 1.54 -5.81 11.68
CA LEU A 103 2.30 -4.61 11.97
C LEU A 103 2.06 -4.09 13.41
N PRO A 104 3.05 -3.45 14.05
CA PRO A 104 2.85 -2.75 15.30
C PRO A 104 1.81 -1.62 15.16
N PRO A 105 1.05 -1.29 16.22
CA PRO A 105 -0.01 -0.27 16.16
C PRO A 105 0.51 1.11 15.71
N SER A 106 1.74 1.48 16.11
CA SER A 106 2.37 2.73 15.67
C SER A 106 2.65 2.77 14.16
N THR A 107 2.86 1.61 13.52
CA THR A 107 3.05 1.53 12.07
C THR A 107 1.71 1.60 11.35
N THR A 108 0.69 0.87 11.82
CA THR A 108 -0.65 0.90 11.22
C THR A 108 -1.28 2.28 11.31
N GLU A 109 -1.06 3.03 12.40
CA GLU A 109 -1.52 4.42 12.56
C GLU A 109 -0.91 5.35 11.51
N ILE A 110 0.39 5.20 11.22
CA ILE A 110 1.08 5.97 10.18
C ILE A 110 0.57 5.60 8.78
N LEU A 111 0.41 4.30 8.50
CA LEU A 111 -0.13 3.85 7.21
C LEU A 111 -1.56 4.34 6.99
N ALA A 112 -2.41 4.28 8.02
CA ALA A 112 -3.76 4.84 7.98
C ALA A 112 -3.75 6.35 7.70
N THR A 113 -2.85 7.09 8.35
CA THR A 113 -2.66 8.53 8.10
C THR A 113 -2.25 8.82 6.65
N ILE A 114 -1.32 8.02 6.09
CA ILE A 114 -0.87 8.17 4.70
C ILE A 114 -2.02 7.92 3.71
N THR A 115 -2.89 6.96 3.99
CA THR A 115 -4.03 6.65 3.10
C THR A 115 -5.20 7.62 3.25
N ASP A 116 -5.43 8.16 4.44
CA ASP A 116 -6.48 9.16 4.70
C ASP A 116 -6.22 10.48 3.96
N LEU A 117 -4.95 10.88 3.83
CA LEU A 117 -4.53 12.06 3.08
C LEU A 117 -4.97 12.07 1.60
N ASP A 118 -5.19 10.90 0.99
CA ASP A 118 -5.67 10.78 -0.40
C ASP A 118 -7.21 10.84 -0.50
N GLY A 119 -7.92 10.57 0.60
CA GLY A 119 -9.38 10.57 0.68
C GLY A 119 -9.99 11.98 0.71
N ALA A 120 -9.22 12.97 1.18
CA ALA A 120 -9.70 14.35 1.33
C ALA A 120 -10.00 15.08 0.00
N GLU A 121 -9.49 14.57 -1.13
CA GLU A 121 -9.71 15.17 -2.46
C GLU A 121 -11.03 14.72 -3.11
N ALA A 122 -11.75 13.75 -2.53
CA ALA A 122 -12.99 13.20 -3.11
C ALA A 122 -14.29 13.79 -2.54
N ASP A 123 -14.23 14.63 -1.49
CA ASP A 123 -15.42 15.24 -0.87
C ASP A 123 -15.74 16.64 -1.43
N HIS A 124 -15.14 17.03 -2.56
CA HIS A 124 -15.43 18.31 -3.23
C HIS A 124 -16.24 18.11 -4.52
N GLU A 125 -17.43 17.53 -4.41
CA GLU A 125 -18.45 17.58 -5.47
C GLU A 125 -19.70 18.29 -4.91
N HIS A 126 -20.04 19.42 -5.55
CA HIS A 126 -21.12 20.35 -5.21
C HIS A 126 -22.43 19.99 -5.89
#